data_AF-A0A353M0P6-F1
#
_entry.id   AF-A0A353M0P6-F1
#
_cell.length_a   1.000
_cell.length_b   1.000
_cell.length_c   1.000
_cell.angle_alpha   90.00
_cell.angle_beta   90.00
_cell.angle_gamma   90.00
#
_symmetry.space_group_name_H-M   'P 1'
#
loop_
_entity.id
_entity.type
_entity.pdbx_description
1 polymer ?
#
loop_
_entity_poly.entity_id
_entity_poly.type
_entity_poly.pdbx_seq_one_letter_code
_entity_poly.pdbx_strand_id
1 'polypeptide(L)'
;MKNRQQIFIVSLLLLLLVITSAGQASEFRRTFLLEAGARYEVSVRIKTDLQDAATLASVYIHNEHGQYLRSTQLSRSLAGPNQWQHISTIVTAPIGALRATVVFTAPEGVEMEWDEFNIRRVELDLADEELIRQGLVYTGLIVDARGLNLQRGMSPKVYSESGQLVYAGVAVSYGFLQEAGIASYGQELSPDLLRRIQPDDTVKVSPLVVTALDIIGTTESSVIISDSDAQAILDALDTYDFLARYSVVFLID
;
A
#
# COMPACT_ATOMS: atom_id res chain seq x y z
N MET A 1 44.79 19.94 -57.57
CA MET A 1 44.83 19.05 -56.38
C MET A 1 44.15 19.78 -55.23
N LYS A 2 42.90 19.43 -54.90
CA LYS A 2 42.10 20.08 -53.84
C LYS A 2 41.65 18.99 -52.88
N ASN A 3 42.40 18.77 -51.81
CA ASN A 3 42.12 17.73 -50.83
C ASN A 3 41.01 18.19 -49.88
N ARG A 4 39.86 17.51 -49.97
CA ARG A 4 38.76 17.58 -48.99
C ARG A 4 39.19 16.83 -47.73
N GLN A 5 39.27 17.52 -46.59
CA GLN A 5 39.26 16.86 -45.29
C GLN A 5 37.83 16.41 -44.98
N GLN A 6 37.61 15.10 -44.87
CA GLN A 6 36.39 14.53 -44.31
C GLN A 6 36.53 14.50 -42.79
N ILE A 7 35.63 15.21 -42.11
CA ILE A 7 35.46 15.16 -40.66
C ILE A 7 34.66 13.89 -40.36
N PHE A 8 35.29 12.88 -39.75
CA PHE A 8 34.59 11.74 -39.18
C PHE A 8 34.01 12.14 -37.82
N ILE A 9 32.70 12.33 -37.75
CA ILE A 9 31.96 12.43 -36.50
C ILE A 9 31.74 11.00 -36.01
N VAL A 10 32.47 10.60 -34.97
CA VAL A 10 32.24 9.33 -34.25
C VAL A 10 31.09 9.57 -33.28
N SER A 11 29.90 9.10 -33.62
CA SER A 11 28.77 9.04 -32.68
C SER A 11 29.05 7.98 -31.62
N LEU A 12 29.33 8.43 -30.40
CA LEU A 12 29.45 7.59 -29.21
C LEU A 12 28.05 7.16 -28.79
N LEU A 13 27.63 5.97 -29.23
CA LEU A 13 26.40 5.33 -28.75
C LEU A 13 26.65 4.85 -27.32
N LEU A 14 26.13 5.58 -26.33
CA LEU A 14 26.20 5.20 -24.93
C LEU A 14 25.21 4.05 -24.69
N LEU A 15 25.70 2.80 -24.79
CA LEU A 15 24.91 1.62 -24.45
C LEU A 15 24.79 1.59 -22.91
N LEU A 16 23.63 2.02 -22.40
CA LEU A 16 23.31 1.96 -20.98
C LEU A 16 23.06 0.47 -20.63
N LEU A 17 24.10 -0.21 -20.17
CA LEU A 17 24.01 -1.59 -19.68
C LEU A 17 23.22 -1.55 -18.36
N VAL A 18 21.91 -1.81 -18.41
CA VAL A 18 21.13 -2.11 -17.21
C VAL A 18 21.60 -3.47 -16.72
N ILE A 19 22.47 -3.48 -15.71
CA ILE A 19 22.90 -4.72 -15.06
C ILE A 19 21.72 -5.21 -14.22
N THR A 20 20.92 -6.13 -14.76
CA THR A 20 19.98 -6.92 -13.97
C THR A 20 20.77 -7.94 -13.16
N SER A 21 21.14 -7.57 -11.93
CA SER A 21 21.78 -8.50 -11.01
C SER A 21 20.72 -9.35 -10.31
N ALA A 22 20.46 -10.53 -10.86
CA ALA A 22 19.77 -11.58 -10.11
C ALA A 22 20.68 -12.02 -8.95
N GLY A 23 20.13 -12.10 -7.74
CA GLY A 23 20.88 -12.54 -6.56
C GLY A 23 20.06 -13.52 -5.72
N GLN A 24 20.77 -14.25 -4.85
CA GLN A 24 20.22 -15.23 -3.92
C GLN A 24 20.67 -14.89 -2.50
N ALA A 25 19.73 -14.79 -1.57
CA ALA A 25 19.94 -14.63 -0.13
C ALA A 25 18.58 -14.66 0.59
N SER A 26 18.60 -14.81 1.91
CA SER A 26 17.41 -14.59 2.76
C SER A 26 17.02 -13.11 2.89
N GLU A 27 17.93 -12.19 2.56
CA GLU A 27 17.71 -10.73 2.63
C GLU A 27 18.20 -10.04 1.35
N PHE A 28 17.34 -9.24 0.75
CA PHE A 28 17.71 -8.22 -0.23
C PHE A 28 17.65 -6.84 0.41
N ARG A 29 18.70 -6.03 0.20
CA ARG A 29 18.79 -4.66 0.73
C ARG A 29 19.29 -3.66 -0.31
N ARG A 30 18.60 -2.53 -0.46
CA ARG A 30 19.04 -1.39 -1.27
C ARG A 30 18.69 -0.06 -0.64
N THR A 31 19.58 0.91 -0.78
CA THR A 31 19.38 2.29 -0.29
C THR A 31 19.40 3.26 -1.47
N PHE A 32 18.49 4.23 -1.47
CA PHE A 32 18.33 5.23 -2.52
C PHE A 32 17.96 6.60 -1.94
N LEU A 33 18.05 7.63 -2.78
CA LEU A 33 17.64 8.99 -2.43
C LEU A 33 16.15 9.19 -2.70
N LEU A 34 15.53 10.00 -1.85
CA LEU A 34 14.15 10.42 -1.94
C LEU A 34 14.08 11.94 -2.00
N GLU A 35 13.03 12.44 -2.64
CA GLU A 35 12.58 13.81 -2.48
C GLU A 35 11.46 13.85 -1.46
N ALA A 36 11.60 14.69 -0.44
CA ALA A 36 10.55 14.88 0.57
C ALA A 36 9.22 15.27 -0.10
N GLY A 37 8.13 14.65 0.34
CA GLY A 37 6.79 14.84 -0.20
C GLY A 37 6.50 14.09 -1.51
N ALA A 38 7.50 13.53 -2.19
CA ALA A 38 7.28 12.68 -3.35
C ALA A 38 6.85 11.26 -2.93
N ARG A 39 6.09 10.60 -3.81
CA ARG A 39 5.72 9.20 -3.65
C ARG A 39 6.56 8.34 -4.56
N TYR A 40 6.86 7.14 -4.09
CA TYR A 40 7.65 6.17 -4.82
C TYR A 40 6.96 4.82 -4.74
N GLU A 41 6.81 4.17 -5.88
CA GLU A 41 6.60 2.73 -5.88
C GLU A 41 7.98 2.06 -5.83
N VAL A 42 8.11 1.17 -4.86
CA VAL A 42 9.20 0.22 -4.74
C VAL A 42 8.66 -1.13 -5.19
N SER A 43 9.29 -1.73 -6.20
CA SER A 43 8.88 -3.03 -6.71
C SER A 43 10.06 -3.97 -6.94
N VAL A 44 9.80 -5.26 -6.87
CA VAL A 44 10.78 -6.33 -7.07
C VAL A 44 10.07 -7.59 -7.54
N ARG A 45 10.74 -8.41 -8.35
CA ARG A 45 10.32 -9.79 -8.58
C ARG A 45 11.04 -10.69 -7.60
N ILE A 46 10.28 -11.50 -6.87
CA ILE A 46 10.80 -12.46 -5.89
C ILE A 46 10.35 -13.87 -6.28
N LYS A 47 11.23 -14.84 -6.04
CA LYS A 47 10.95 -16.28 -6.18
C LYS A 47 11.58 -17.00 -4.98
N THR A 48 10.83 -17.87 -4.33
CA THR A 48 11.32 -18.74 -3.24
C THR A 48 11.09 -20.20 -3.60
N ASP A 49 11.79 -21.11 -2.94
CA ASP A 49 11.62 -22.57 -3.10
C ASP A 49 10.45 -23.14 -2.28
N LEU A 50 10.02 -22.43 -1.23
CA LEU A 50 8.95 -22.83 -0.33
C LEU A 50 7.57 -22.33 -0.81
N GLN A 51 6.55 -23.19 -0.66
CA GLN A 51 5.15 -22.84 -0.86
C GLN A 51 4.65 -21.94 0.28
N ASP A 52 3.86 -20.90 -0.04
CA ASP A 52 3.27 -19.96 0.92
C ASP A 52 4.30 -19.25 1.82
N ALA A 53 5.54 -19.08 1.35
CA ALA A 53 6.55 -18.30 2.08
C ALA A 53 6.05 -16.87 2.30
N ALA A 54 5.92 -16.47 3.56
CA ALA A 54 5.60 -15.11 3.94
C ALA A 54 6.84 -14.23 3.70
N THR A 55 6.80 -13.42 2.66
CA THR A 55 7.84 -12.42 2.41
C THR A 55 7.44 -11.10 3.06
N LEU A 56 8.41 -10.47 3.73
CA LEU A 56 8.22 -9.16 4.33
C LEU A 56 9.03 -8.13 3.52
N ALA A 57 8.32 -7.18 2.93
CA ALA A 57 8.90 -5.97 2.38
C ALA A 57 8.86 -4.88 3.44
N SER A 58 10.01 -4.34 3.81
CA SER A 58 10.14 -3.22 4.74
C SER A 58 10.86 -2.07 4.06
N VAL A 59 10.27 -0.88 4.07
CA VAL A 59 10.89 0.34 3.56
C VAL A 59 11.17 1.28 4.72
N TYR A 60 12.45 1.43 5.08
CA TYR A 60 12.89 2.30 6.17
C TYR A 60 13.35 3.64 5.64
N ILE A 61 12.65 4.71 6.01
CA ILE A 61 12.94 6.07 5.59
C ILE A 61 13.72 6.81 6.67
N HIS A 62 14.79 7.48 6.25
CA HIS A 62 15.71 8.22 7.10
C HIS A 62 15.91 9.65 6.58
N ASN A 63 16.24 10.57 7.49
CA ASN A 63 16.65 11.93 7.16
C ASN A 63 18.14 12.01 6.78
N GLU A 64 18.62 13.23 6.51
CA GLU A 64 20.01 13.51 6.15
C GLU A 64 21.02 13.10 7.24
N HIS A 65 20.61 13.10 8.50
CA HIS A 65 21.42 12.70 9.65
C HIS A 65 21.37 11.19 9.92
N GLY A 66 20.68 10.42 9.08
CA GLY A 66 20.48 8.98 9.27
C GLY A 66 19.51 8.64 10.40
N GLN A 67 18.74 9.60 10.91
CA GLN A 67 17.70 9.33 11.89
C GLN A 67 16.51 8.69 11.20
N TYR A 68 15.97 7.64 11.82
CA TYR A 68 14.77 6.97 11.38
C TYR A 68 13.56 7.93 11.45
N LEU A 69 12.83 8.04 10.35
CA LEU A 69 11.61 8.84 10.27
C LEU A 69 10.36 7.97 10.21
N ARG A 70 10.38 6.90 9.40
CA ARG A 70 9.22 6.05 9.14
C ARG A 70 9.61 4.69 8.57
N SER A 71 8.77 3.69 8.76
CA SER A 71 8.77 2.46 7.98
C SER A 71 7.41 2.18 7.37
N THR A 72 7.39 1.58 6.18
CA THR A 72 6.21 0.89 5.63
C THR A 72 6.54 -0.59 5.55
N GLN A 73 5.65 -1.44 6.06
CA GLN A 73 5.81 -2.89 6.02
C GLN A 73 4.66 -3.51 5.22
N LEU A 74 5.01 -4.37 4.27
CA LEU A 74 4.06 -5.18 3.51
C LEU A 74 4.46 -6.64 3.68
N SER A 75 3.59 -7.41 4.33
CA SER A 75 3.71 -8.87 4.38
C SER A 75 2.88 -9.46 3.25
N ARG A 76 3.47 -10.33 2.42
CA ARG A 76 2.76 -11.01 1.35
C ARG A 76 3.16 -12.47 1.27
N SER A 77 2.18 -13.36 1.31
CA SER A 77 2.37 -14.78 1.01
C SER A 77 2.58 -14.96 -0.48
N LEU A 78 3.62 -15.69 -0.82
CA LEU A 78 3.93 -16.04 -2.20
C LEU A 78 2.99 -17.16 -2.70
N ALA A 79 2.36 -16.95 -3.86
CA ALA A 79 1.36 -17.81 -4.49
C ALA A 79 1.83 -19.26 -4.81
N GLY A 80 3.14 -19.53 -4.82
CA GLY A 80 3.66 -20.87 -5.03
C GLY A 80 5.19 -20.94 -5.09
N PRO A 81 5.75 -22.14 -4.89
CA PRO A 81 7.19 -22.37 -4.93
C PRO A 81 7.71 -22.23 -6.36
N ASN A 82 8.94 -21.73 -6.49
CA ASN A 82 9.68 -21.54 -7.73
C ASN A 82 8.96 -20.69 -8.79
N GLN A 83 8.00 -19.86 -8.37
CA GLN A 83 7.31 -18.91 -9.24
C GLN A 83 7.77 -17.49 -8.96
N TRP A 84 8.17 -16.78 -10.03
CA TRP A 84 8.45 -15.36 -9.95
C TRP A 84 7.16 -14.58 -9.69
N GLN A 85 7.20 -13.75 -8.66
CA GLN A 85 6.07 -12.94 -8.24
C GLN A 85 6.50 -11.49 -8.10
N HIS A 86 5.72 -10.60 -8.69
CA HIS A 86 5.94 -9.18 -8.56
C HIS A 86 5.36 -8.71 -7.22
N ILE A 87 6.22 -8.12 -6.39
CA ILE A 87 5.85 -7.49 -5.13
C ILE A 87 6.13 -6.01 -5.28
N SER A 88 5.15 -5.18 -4.90
CA SER A 88 5.28 -3.74 -4.95
C SER A 88 4.62 -3.10 -3.74
N THR A 89 5.14 -1.93 -3.33
CA THR A 89 4.58 -1.11 -2.27
C THR A 89 4.80 0.37 -2.62
N ILE A 90 3.84 1.23 -2.26
CA ILE A 90 4.01 2.68 -2.38
C ILE A 90 4.44 3.23 -1.03
N VAL A 91 5.44 4.13 -1.08
CA VAL A 91 5.87 4.90 0.07
C VAL A 91 5.81 6.38 -0.23
N THR A 92 5.28 7.14 0.72
CA THR A 92 5.33 8.60 0.71
C THR A 92 6.55 9.04 1.51
N ALA A 93 7.43 9.84 0.93
CA ALA A 93 8.58 10.39 1.63
C ALA A 93 8.11 11.48 2.60
N PRO A 94 8.22 11.32 3.94
CA PRO A 94 7.83 12.36 4.89
C PRO A 94 8.71 13.60 4.74
N ILE A 95 8.26 14.72 5.32
CA ILE A 95 9.04 15.96 5.38
C ILE A 95 10.40 15.66 6.03
N GLY A 96 11.49 16.11 5.39
CA GLY A 96 12.86 15.86 5.86
C GLY A 96 13.42 14.48 5.50
N ALA A 97 12.68 13.65 4.78
CA ALA A 97 13.21 12.41 4.20
C ALA A 97 14.25 12.71 3.13
N LEU A 98 15.37 11.99 3.17
CA LEU A 98 16.41 12.02 2.15
C LEU A 98 16.71 10.64 1.58
N ARG A 99 16.61 9.58 2.40
CA ARG A 99 17.00 8.24 1.99
C ARG A 99 15.95 7.22 2.40
N ALA A 100 15.67 6.27 1.52
CA ALA A 100 14.98 5.04 1.89
C ALA A 100 15.94 3.86 1.77
N THR A 101 15.80 2.92 2.70
CA THR A 101 16.38 1.59 2.61
C THR A 101 15.25 0.59 2.49
N VAL A 102 15.19 -0.09 1.36
CA VAL A 102 14.26 -1.19 1.13
C VAL A 102 14.96 -2.47 1.51
N VAL A 103 14.25 -3.26 2.30
CA VAL A 103 14.67 -4.58 2.74
C VAL A 103 13.54 -5.54 2.41
N PHE A 104 13.84 -6.58 1.62
CA PHE A 104 12.95 -7.73 1.47
C PHE A 104 13.59 -8.89 2.22
N THR A 105 12.84 -9.47 3.16
CA THR A 105 13.30 -10.63 3.93
C THR A 105 12.37 -11.81 3.71
N ALA A 106 12.97 -12.98 3.53
CA ALA A 106 12.29 -14.26 3.65
C ALA A 106 12.44 -14.80 5.08
N PRO A 107 11.59 -15.76 5.50
CA PRO A 107 11.73 -16.43 6.78
C PRO A 107 13.09 -17.13 6.92
N GLU A 108 13.52 -17.39 8.17
CA GLU A 108 14.75 -18.11 8.43
C GLU A 108 14.78 -19.46 7.71
N GLY A 109 15.88 -19.75 7.00
CA GLY A 109 16.05 -20.98 6.22
C GLY A 109 15.38 -20.98 4.85
N VAL A 110 14.69 -19.90 4.46
CA VAL A 110 14.14 -19.74 3.11
C VAL A 110 15.10 -18.90 2.27
N GLU A 111 15.57 -19.48 1.17
CA GLU A 111 16.34 -18.75 0.17
C GLU A 111 15.39 -18.02 -0.79
N MET A 112 15.73 -16.77 -1.06
CA MET A 112 14.97 -15.91 -1.96
C MET A 112 15.83 -15.51 -3.14
N GLU A 113 15.32 -15.76 -4.34
CA GLU A 113 15.83 -15.17 -5.57
C GLU A 113 15.09 -13.88 -5.86
N TRP A 114 15.81 -12.85 -6.31
CA TRP A 114 15.20 -11.59 -6.74
C TRP A 114 15.71 -11.16 -8.12
N ASP A 115 14.86 -10.42 -8.84
CA ASP A 115 15.20 -9.72 -10.07
C ASP A 115 14.32 -8.46 -10.21
N GLU A 116 14.61 -7.61 -11.19
CA GLU A 116 13.79 -6.44 -11.56
C GLU A 116 13.41 -5.55 -10.37
N PHE A 117 14.38 -5.28 -9.47
CA PHE A 117 14.19 -4.27 -8.44
C PHE A 117 14.11 -2.88 -9.08
N ASN A 118 12.99 -2.21 -8.87
CA ASN A 118 12.70 -0.90 -9.43
C ASN A 118 12.21 0.05 -8.35
N ILE A 119 12.58 1.32 -8.51
CA ILE A 119 12.04 2.43 -7.75
C ILE A 119 11.61 3.46 -8.77
N ARG A 120 10.31 3.77 -8.81
CA ARG A 120 9.77 4.81 -9.68
C ARG A 120 9.06 5.86 -8.85
N ARG A 121 9.27 7.12 -9.19
CA ARG A 121 8.44 8.20 -8.67
C ARG A 121 7.03 8.01 -9.23
N VAL A 122 6.05 8.15 -8.36
CA VAL A 122 4.64 8.01 -8.70
C VAL A 122 3.96 9.32 -8.38
N GLU A 123 3.23 9.87 -9.34
CA GLU A 123 2.24 10.89 -9.06
C GLU A 123 0.93 10.18 -8.71
N LEU A 124 0.28 10.60 -7.62
CA LEU A 124 -1.00 10.01 -7.25
C LEU A 124 -2.07 10.62 -8.14
N ASP A 125 -2.22 10.03 -9.32
CA ASP A 125 -3.36 10.26 -10.20
C ASP A 125 -4.32 9.08 -10.05
N LEU A 126 -5.46 9.29 -9.38
CA LEU A 126 -6.46 8.21 -9.20
C LEU A 126 -7.20 7.88 -10.50
N ALA A 127 -7.11 8.75 -11.51
CA ALA A 127 -7.54 8.44 -12.87
C ALA A 127 -6.54 7.50 -13.58
N ASP A 128 -5.28 7.48 -13.16
CA ASP A 128 -4.31 6.46 -13.55
C ASP A 128 -4.61 5.14 -12.82
N GLU A 129 -5.45 4.34 -13.47
CA GLU A 129 -5.94 3.06 -12.97
C GLU A 129 -4.84 2.05 -12.60
N GLU A 130 -3.60 2.24 -13.04
CA GLU A 130 -2.54 1.23 -12.87
C GLU A 130 -2.17 1.04 -11.39
N LEU A 131 -2.13 2.11 -10.60
CA LEU A 131 -1.84 2.03 -9.16
C LEU A 131 -2.93 1.28 -8.39
N ILE A 132 -4.18 1.49 -8.80
CA ILE A 132 -5.36 0.80 -8.23
C ILE A 132 -5.34 -0.67 -8.67
N ARG A 133 -5.04 -0.97 -9.93
CA ARG A 133 -4.94 -2.34 -10.49
C ARG A 133 -3.87 -3.17 -9.80
N GLN A 134 -2.75 -2.55 -9.43
CA GLN A 134 -1.63 -3.23 -8.79
C GLN A 134 -1.83 -3.41 -7.27
N GLY A 135 -2.95 -2.92 -6.70
CA GLY A 135 -3.23 -3.02 -5.26
C GLY A 135 -2.33 -2.13 -4.40
N LEU A 136 -1.74 -1.10 -5.02
CA LEU A 136 -0.76 -0.22 -4.40
C LEU A 136 -1.38 0.98 -3.68
N VAL A 137 -2.61 1.30 -4.05
CA VAL A 137 -3.44 2.33 -3.42
C VAL A 137 -4.73 1.67 -3.01
N TYR A 138 -5.15 1.94 -1.77
CA TYR A 138 -6.46 1.56 -1.31
C TYR A 138 -7.42 2.72 -1.47
N THR A 139 -8.60 2.47 -2.03
CA THR A 139 -9.62 3.49 -2.31
C THR A 139 -10.70 3.57 -1.24
N GLY A 140 -10.69 2.63 -0.28
CA GLY A 140 -11.61 2.58 0.84
C GLY A 140 -11.30 1.42 1.77
N LEU A 141 -12.01 1.39 2.89
CA LEU A 141 -11.95 0.34 3.90
C LEU A 141 -13.20 -0.53 3.84
N ILE A 142 -13.00 -1.84 3.81
CA ILE A 142 -14.05 -2.83 4.08
C ILE A 142 -13.72 -3.49 5.41
N VAL A 143 -14.64 -3.42 6.36
CA VAL A 143 -14.53 -4.13 7.63
C VAL A 143 -15.49 -5.31 7.60
N ASP A 144 -14.96 -6.53 7.56
CA ASP A 144 -15.76 -7.74 7.65
C ASP A 144 -16.06 -8.06 9.11
N ALA A 145 -17.30 -7.83 9.53
CA ALA A 145 -17.81 -8.08 10.87
C ALA A 145 -18.96 -9.10 10.88
N ARG A 146 -19.08 -9.90 9.82
CA ARG A 146 -20.06 -11.01 9.74
C ARG A 146 -19.73 -12.05 10.81
N GLY A 147 -20.77 -12.67 11.36
CA GLY A 147 -20.67 -13.63 12.47
C GLY A 147 -20.51 -12.99 13.85
N LEU A 148 -20.37 -11.67 13.95
CA LEU A 148 -20.28 -10.94 15.22
C LEU A 148 -21.61 -10.27 15.62
N ASN A 149 -22.66 -10.34 14.79
CA ASN A 149 -23.94 -9.66 15.01
C ASN A 149 -23.81 -8.13 15.16
N LEU A 150 -22.85 -7.50 14.46
CA LEU A 150 -22.66 -6.06 14.47
C LEU A 150 -23.94 -5.32 13.99
N GLN A 151 -24.37 -4.31 14.74
CA GLN A 151 -25.53 -3.50 14.42
C GLN A 151 -25.16 -2.28 13.58
N ARG A 152 -26.06 -1.88 12.68
CA ARG A 152 -25.93 -0.63 11.93
C ARG A 152 -25.97 0.55 12.91
N GLY A 153 -24.91 1.36 12.93
CA GLY A 153 -24.83 2.57 13.75
C GLY A 153 -24.67 3.83 12.92
N MET A 154 -25.13 4.95 13.50
CA MET A 154 -24.89 6.29 12.94
C MET A 154 -23.44 6.75 13.11
N SER A 155 -22.71 6.16 14.06
CA SER A 155 -21.33 6.55 14.39
C SER A 155 -20.47 5.32 14.68
N PRO A 156 -20.27 4.43 13.69
CA PRO A 156 -19.40 3.28 13.87
C PRO A 156 -17.97 3.74 14.11
N LYS A 157 -17.27 2.96 14.92
CA LYS A 157 -15.84 3.18 15.20
C LYS A 157 -15.07 1.90 14.97
N VAL A 158 -13.81 2.05 14.59
CA VAL A 158 -12.85 0.96 14.45
C VAL A 158 -11.72 1.22 15.42
N TYR A 159 -11.47 0.24 16.29
CA TYR A 159 -10.39 0.25 17.27
C TYR A 159 -9.41 -0.87 16.97
N SER A 160 -8.13 -0.69 17.29
CA SER A 160 -7.17 -1.79 17.37
C SER A 160 -7.34 -2.58 18.68
N GLU A 161 -6.77 -3.78 18.75
CA GLU A 161 -6.70 -4.58 20.00
C GLU A 161 -6.02 -3.83 21.14
N SER A 162 -5.00 -3.03 20.82
CA SER A 162 -4.31 -2.14 21.78
C SER A 162 -5.13 -0.91 22.21
N GLY A 163 -6.35 -0.74 21.68
CA GLY A 163 -7.26 0.35 22.04
C GLY A 163 -7.02 1.66 21.26
N GLN A 164 -6.17 1.64 20.23
CA GLN A 164 -6.00 2.78 19.35
C GLN A 164 -7.27 3.00 18.53
N LEU A 165 -7.78 4.23 18.52
CA LEU A 165 -8.88 4.60 17.66
C LEU A 165 -8.38 4.80 16.23
N VAL A 166 -8.76 3.91 15.32
CA VAL A 166 -8.35 3.94 13.89
C VAL A 166 -9.34 4.77 13.07
N TYR A 167 -10.63 4.64 13.36
CA TYR A 167 -11.68 5.38 12.67
C TYR A 167 -12.81 5.73 13.64
N ALA A 168 -13.27 6.97 13.62
CA ALA A 168 -14.43 7.43 14.42
C ALA A 168 -15.42 8.30 13.66
N GLY A 169 -15.20 8.51 12.36
CA GLY A 169 -16.09 9.32 11.52
C GLY A 169 -16.41 10.73 12.05
N VAL A 170 -15.50 11.35 12.81
CA VAL A 170 -15.59 12.75 13.29
C VAL A 170 -14.92 13.70 12.29
N ALA A 171 -15.32 14.95 12.04
CA ALA A 171 -16.60 15.67 12.10
C ALA A 171 -16.44 16.77 11.03
N VAL A 172 -17.13 16.68 9.90
CA VAL A 172 -17.07 17.68 8.81
C VAL A 172 -18.38 18.46 8.74
N SER A 173 -18.35 19.63 8.11
CA SER A 173 -19.46 20.58 8.03
C SER A 173 -20.80 19.91 7.64
N TYR A 174 -21.88 20.43 8.21
CA TYR A 174 -23.27 19.93 8.11
C TYR A 174 -23.74 19.54 6.69
N GLY A 175 -23.12 20.07 5.62
CA GLY A 175 -23.47 19.79 4.23
C GLY A 175 -23.11 18.38 3.73
N PHE A 176 -22.00 17.78 4.20
CA PHE A 176 -21.57 16.43 3.74
C PHE A 176 -22.32 15.29 4.47
N LEU A 177 -22.86 15.58 5.65
CA LEU A 177 -23.56 14.61 6.49
C LEU A 177 -24.97 14.26 5.99
N GLN A 178 -25.58 15.09 5.11
CA GLN A 178 -26.99 14.92 4.73
C GLN A 178 -27.25 13.87 3.64
N GLU A 179 -26.25 13.44 2.86
CA GLU A 179 -26.52 12.57 1.69
C GLU A 179 -25.96 11.15 1.79
N ALA A 180 -24.80 10.92 2.44
CA ALA A 180 -24.11 9.63 2.33
C ALA A 180 -23.78 8.93 3.67
N GLY A 181 -23.92 9.60 4.81
CA GLY A 181 -23.49 9.07 6.13
C GLY A 181 -21.98 8.85 6.24
N ILE A 182 -21.49 8.31 7.36
CA ILE A 182 -20.05 8.13 7.61
C ILE A 182 -19.54 6.71 7.26
N ALA A 183 -20.43 5.73 7.16
CA ALA A 183 -20.15 4.40 6.64
C ALA A 183 -21.38 3.80 5.96
N SER A 184 -21.17 2.80 5.10
CA SER A 184 -22.24 1.98 4.51
C SER A 184 -22.19 0.54 5.03
N TYR A 185 -23.32 -0.17 5.00
CA TYR A 185 -23.43 -1.53 5.54
C TYR A 185 -24.17 -2.46 4.58
N GLY A 186 -23.73 -3.71 4.47
CA GLY A 186 -24.47 -4.77 3.79
C GLY A 186 -23.88 -6.15 4.05
N GLN A 187 -24.52 -7.20 3.53
CA GLN A 187 -24.08 -8.59 3.73
C GLN A 187 -22.96 -8.99 2.75
N GLU A 188 -22.99 -8.38 1.57
CA GLU A 188 -22.06 -8.63 0.47
C GLU A 188 -21.75 -7.30 -0.22
N LEU A 189 -20.66 -7.28 -1.00
CA LEU A 189 -20.23 -6.10 -1.76
C LEU A 189 -21.12 -5.86 -2.98
N SER A 190 -22.28 -5.25 -2.73
CA SER A 190 -23.18 -4.81 -3.79
C SER A 190 -22.55 -3.66 -4.60
N PRO A 191 -23.00 -3.41 -5.85
CA PRO A 191 -22.55 -2.26 -6.63
C PRO A 191 -22.69 -0.93 -5.88
N ASP A 192 -23.68 -0.79 -5.01
CA ASP A 192 -23.90 0.42 -4.20
C ASP A 192 -22.81 0.59 -3.13
N LEU A 193 -22.39 -0.50 -2.49
CA LEU A 193 -21.29 -0.48 -1.54
C LEU A 193 -19.94 -0.29 -2.24
N LEU A 194 -19.76 -0.81 -3.46
CA LEU A 194 -18.57 -0.53 -4.24
C LEU A 194 -18.48 0.95 -4.63
N ARG A 195 -19.61 1.58 -5.01
CA ARG A 195 -19.67 3.02 -5.26
C ARG A 195 -19.25 3.86 -4.05
N ARG A 196 -19.48 3.39 -2.82
CA ARG A 196 -19.05 4.07 -1.59
C ARG A 196 -17.52 4.24 -1.49
N ILE A 197 -16.78 3.28 -2.02
CA ILE A 197 -15.31 3.21 -1.96
C ILE A 197 -14.66 3.51 -3.31
N GLN A 198 -15.44 4.07 -4.24
CA GLN A 198 -15.00 4.47 -5.57
C GLN A 198 -14.74 5.98 -5.59
N PRO A 199 -13.51 6.43 -5.89
CA PRO A 199 -13.22 7.84 -6.10
C PRO A 199 -14.00 8.40 -7.31
N ASP A 200 -14.33 9.70 -7.27
CA ASP A 200 -15.23 10.34 -8.24
C ASP A 200 -14.77 10.23 -9.71
N ASP A 201 -13.45 10.22 -9.93
CA ASP A 201 -12.83 10.26 -11.27
C ASP A 201 -12.23 8.91 -11.71
N THR A 202 -12.65 7.79 -11.10
CA THR A 202 -12.13 6.46 -11.46
C THR A 202 -13.25 5.44 -11.59
N VAL A 203 -13.09 4.47 -12.49
CA VAL A 203 -14.01 3.33 -12.62
C VAL A 203 -13.61 2.13 -11.75
N LYS A 204 -12.52 2.25 -10.99
CA LYS A 204 -11.95 1.14 -10.23
C LYS A 204 -11.95 1.36 -8.73
N VAL A 205 -12.06 0.25 -8.01
CA VAL A 205 -11.99 0.17 -6.56
C VAL A 205 -10.88 -0.79 -6.17
N SER A 206 -10.15 -0.44 -5.12
CA SER A 206 -9.15 -1.30 -4.49
C SER A 206 -9.35 -1.16 -2.97
N PRO A 207 -10.26 -1.92 -2.36
CA PRO A 207 -10.49 -1.81 -0.92
C PRO A 207 -9.37 -2.47 -0.11
N LEU A 208 -9.03 -1.87 1.03
CA LEU A 208 -8.35 -2.58 2.10
C LEU A 208 -9.42 -3.35 2.88
N VAL A 209 -9.34 -4.67 2.90
CA VAL A 209 -10.27 -5.52 3.63
C VAL A 209 -9.62 -5.94 4.95
N VAL A 210 -10.29 -5.70 6.06
CA VAL A 210 -9.86 -6.11 7.41
C VAL A 210 -10.94 -6.93 8.07
N THR A 211 -10.55 -7.84 8.95
CA THR A 211 -11.50 -8.67 9.70
C THR A 211 -11.69 -8.10 11.11
N ALA A 212 -12.94 -7.90 11.51
CA ALA A 212 -13.26 -7.57 12.89
C ALA A 212 -13.08 -8.81 13.78
N LEU A 213 -12.45 -8.60 14.93
CA LEU A 213 -12.21 -9.61 15.95
C LEU A 213 -13.33 -9.65 16.99
N ASP A 214 -13.89 -8.47 17.33
CA ASP A 214 -14.95 -8.34 18.31
C ASP A 214 -15.76 -7.05 18.08
N ILE A 215 -16.91 -6.93 18.75
CA ILE A 215 -17.72 -5.72 18.82
C ILE A 215 -17.43 -4.97 20.13
N ILE A 216 -17.55 -3.63 20.10
CA ILE A 216 -17.32 -2.80 21.28
C ILE A 216 -18.37 -1.69 21.42
N GLY A 217 -18.67 -1.35 22.66
CA GLY A 217 -19.56 -0.24 23.02
C GLY A 217 -21.02 -0.65 23.11
N THR A 218 -21.82 0.23 23.71
CA THR A 218 -23.23 -0.04 24.06
C THR A 218 -24.18 -0.03 22.87
N THR A 219 -23.77 0.54 21.73
CA THR A 219 -24.56 0.57 20.50
C THR A 219 -24.25 -0.58 19.56
N GLU A 220 -23.31 -1.47 19.94
CA GLU A 220 -22.90 -2.65 19.16
C GLU A 220 -22.60 -2.32 17.69
N SER A 221 -22.12 -1.11 17.44
CA SER A 221 -21.87 -0.58 16.09
C SER A 221 -20.41 -0.26 15.84
N SER A 222 -19.54 -0.59 16.79
CA SER A 222 -18.10 -0.39 16.69
C SER A 222 -17.42 -1.74 16.82
N VAL A 223 -16.24 -1.84 16.22
CA VAL A 223 -15.47 -3.08 16.15
C VAL A 223 -14.06 -2.90 16.66
N ILE A 224 -13.49 -4.02 17.09
CA ILE A 224 -12.07 -4.18 17.35
C ILE A 224 -11.48 -4.98 16.17
N ILE A 225 -10.36 -4.53 15.62
CA ILE A 225 -9.56 -5.22 14.59
C ILE A 225 -8.17 -5.51 15.15
N SER A 226 -7.41 -6.38 14.47
CA SER A 226 -6.04 -6.70 14.89
C SER A 226 -5.14 -5.45 14.88
N ASP A 227 -4.12 -5.42 15.75
CA ASP A 227 -3.12 -4.35 15.71
C ASP A 227 -2.39 -4.29 14.34
N SER A 228 -2.20 -5.44 13.68
CA SER A 228 -1.63 -5.51 12.33
C SER A 228 -2.53 -4.86 11.26
N ASP A 229 -3.85 -5.09 11.33
CA ASP A 229 -4.81 -4.49 10.41
C ASP A 229 -4.93 -2.98 10.65
N ALA A 230 -4.90 -2.57 11.93
CA ALA A 230 -4.84 -1.16 12.30
C ALA A 230 -3.62 -0.47 11.69
N GLN A 231 -2.44 -1.09 11.79
CA GLN A 231 -1.22 -0.58 11.17
C GLN A 231 -1.32 -0.54 9.65
N ALA A 232 -1.88 -1.57 9.01
CA ALA A 232 -2.09 -1.60 7.56
C ALA A 232 -3.00 -0.46 7.08
N ILE A 233 -4.06 -0.14 7.85
CA ILE A 233 -4.92 1.02 7.57
C ILE A 233 -4.10 2.31 7.66
N LEU A 234 -3.36 2.52 8.75
CA LEU A 234 -2.56 3.74 8.95
C LEU A 234 -1.50 3.94 7.85
N ASP A 235 -0.89 2.85 7.37
CA ASP A 235 0.06 2.90 6.26
C ASP A 235 -0.62 3.19 4.91
N ALA A 236 -1.85 2.72 4.72
CA ALA A 236 -2.63 3.03 3.53
C ALA A 236 -3.04 4.52 3.48
N LEU A 237 -3.39 5.12 4.62
CA LEU A 237 -3.79 6.53 4.72
C LEU A 237 -2.68 7.51 4.32
N ASP A 238 -1.44 7.11 4.51
CA ASP A 238 -0.26 7.83 4.09
C ASP A 238 -0.13 7.96 2.56
N THR A 239 -0.72 7.01 1.85
CA THR A 239 -0.76 7.00 0.39
C THR A 239 -1.98 7.78 -0.09
N TYR A 240 -3.17 7.39 0.36
CA TYR A 240 -4.43 8.02 0.04
C TYR A 240 -5.39 7.95 1.23
N ASP A 241 -5.75 9.12 1.75
CA ASP A 241 -6.68 9.23 2.88
C ASP A 241 -8.14 9.02 2.42
N PHE A 242 -8.51 7.75 2.27
CA PHE A 242 -9.88 7.34 1.96
C PHE A 242 -10.82 7.50 3.17
N LEU A 243 -10.30 7.55 4.41
CA LEU A 243 -11.12 7.76 5.60
C LEU A 243 -11.64 9.20 5.71
N ALA A 244 -10.85 10.19 5.28
CA ALA A 244 -11.31 11.58 5.13
C ALA A 244 -12.48 11.74 4.15
N ARG A 245 -12.66 10.77 3.25
CA ARG A 245 -13.78 10.68 2.30
C ARG A 245 -14.93 9.81 2.79
N TYR A 246 -14.81 9.28 4.00
CA TYR A 246 -15.75 8.35 4.58
C TYR A 246 -15.96 7.08 3.73
N SER A 247 -14.97 6.70 2.91
CA SER A 247 -15.01 5.51 2.05
C SER A 247 -14.84 4.25 2.90
N VAL A 248 -15.86 3.92 3.68
CA VAL A 248 -15.90 2.83 4.65
C VAL A 248 -17.19 2.02 4.46
N VAL A 249 -17.01 0.71 4.36
CA VAL A 249 -18.09 -0.28 4.27
C VAL A 249 -17.91 -1.30 5.39
N PHE A 250 -18.99 -1.63 6.08
CA PHE A 250 -19.05 -2.74 7.02
C PHE A 250 -19.83 -3.89 6.36
N LEU A 251 -19.22 -5.06 6.31
CA LEU A 251 -19.94 -6.29 6.02
C LEU A 251 -20.49 -6.85 7.34
N ILE A 252 -21.80 -7.06 7.39
CA ILE A 252 -22.53 -7.53 8.57
C ILE A 252 -23.51 -8.64 8.19
N ASP A 253 -24.09 -9.30 9.18
CA ASP A 253 -25.07 -10.38 8.98
C ASP A 253 -26.42 -9.91 8.38
#